data_AF-A0A7M7PBP6-F1
#
_entry.id   AF-A0A7M7PBP6-F1
#
_cell.length_a   1.000
_cell.length_b   1.000
_cell.length_c   1.000
_cell.angle_alpha   90.00
_cell.angle_beta   90.00
_cell.angle_gamma   90.00
#
_symmetry.space_group_name_H-M   'P 1'
#
loop_
_entity.id
_entity.type
_entity.pdbx_description
1 polymer ?
#
loop_
_entity_poly.entity_id
_entity_poly.type
_entity_poly.pdbx_seq_one_letter_code
_entity_poly.pdbx_strand_id
1 'polypeptide(L)'
;MNHHSHAEDWMSCTLCRANHQGQQVLERARRREVTWPEPREQGTPPVQDALTYTTINEAFGSILQYMTSSSRQCRRYYSSIPASTHNALDKRHCGRFHAPRYTEPRKTTHPLQKTEDVHIQVQPGTYAVTAGGWGRGKGQQTHVVHVNQGQSVNLDFTM
;
A
#
# COMPACT_ATOMS: atom_id res chain seq x y z
N MET A 1 -63.35 -14.07 -10.38
CA MET A 1 -62.49 -13.50 -9.31
C MET A 1 -61.69 -14.63 -8.69
N ASN A 2 -60.35 -14.54 -8.61
CA ASN A 2 -59.45 -15.24 -7.65
C ASN A 2 -57.97 -15.13 -8.10
N HIS A 3 -57.40 -13.93 -8.07
CA HIS A 3 -55.96 -13.70 -8.30
C HIS A 3 -55.22 -13.12 -7.08
N HIS A 4 -55.90 -12.94 -5.94
CA HIS A 4 -55.31 -12.30 -4.75
C HIS A 4 -54.65 -13.28 -3.76
N SER A 5 -54.91 -14.58 -3.83
CA SER A 5 -54.45 -15.56 -2.82
C SER A 5 -52.98 -15.98 -2.95
N HIS A 6 -52.43 -16.02 -4.17
CA HIS A 6 -51.07 -16.54 -4.40
C HIS A 6 -49.95 -15.57 -4.00
N ALA A 7 -50.22 -14.27 -4.05
CA ALA A 7 -49.25 -13.24 -3.68
C ALA A 7 -49.06 -13.15 -2.16
N GLU A 8 -50.15 -13.28 -1.40
CA GLU A 8 -50.13 -13.25 0.07
C GLU A 8 -49.40 -14.45 0.67
N ASP A 9 -49.56 -15.65 0.10
CA ASP A 9 -48.84 -16.86 0.52
C ASP A 9 -47.33 -16.81 0.25
N TRP A 10 -46.91 -16.19 -0.85
CA TRP A 10 -45.48 -16.02 -1.14
C TRP A 10 -44.82 -14.98 -0.22
N MET A 11 -45.55 -13.88 0.07
CA MET A 11 -45.10 -12.86 1.02
C MET A 11 -45.02 -13.41 2.45
N SER A 12 -46.01 -14.20 2.88
CA SER A 12 -46.00 -14.88 4.18
C SER A 12 -44.82 -15.85 4.29
N CYS A 13 -44.55 -16.63 3.24
CA CYS A 13 -43.41 -17.54 3.20
C CYS A 13 -42.06 -16.81 3.25
N THR A 14 -41.94 -15.65 2.60
CA THR A 14 -40.72 -14.83 2.63
C THR A 14 -40.48 -14.23 4.02
N LEU A 15 -41.52 -13.71 4.66
CA LEU A 15 -41.45 -13.19 6.03
C LEU A 15 -41.10 -14.28 7.05
N CYS A 16 -41.71 -15.46 6.92
CA CYS A 16 -41.40 -16.62 7.78
C CYS A 16 -39.94 -17.06 7.62
N ARG A 17 -39.42 -17.11 6.39
CA ARG A 17 -38.01 -17.48 6.14
C ARG A 17 -37.05 -16.43 6.67
N ALA A 18 -37.36 -15.14 6.50
CA ALA A 18 -36.55 -14.05 7.04
C ALA A 18 -36.52 -14.08 8.58
N ASN A 19 -37.68 -14.29 9.22
CA ASN A 19 -37.76 -14.42 10.68
C ASN A 19 -36.95 -15.61 11.21
N HIS A 20 -37.07 -16.78 10.57
CA HIS A 20 -36.33 -17.97 10.96
C HIS A 20 -34.81 -17.78 10.82
N GLN A 21 -34.35 -17.17 9.71
CA GLN A 21 -32.94 -16.85 9.52
C GLN A 21 -32.45 -15.82 10.56
N GLY A 22 -33.25 -14.82 10.88
CA GLY A 22 -32.95 -13.83 11.92
C GLY A 22 -32.75 -14.48 13.29
N GLN A 23 -33.62 -15.42 13.67
CA GLN A 23 -33.49 -16.16 14.93
C GLN A 23 -32.23 -17.02 14.97
N GLN A 24 -31.91 -17.74 13.88
CA GLN A 24 -30.69 -18.54 13.82
C GLN A 24 -29.42 -17.69 13.93
N VAL A 25 -29.41 -16.50 13.31
CA VAL A 25 -28.27 -15.56 13.40
C VAL A 25 -28.13 -15.04 14.83
N LEU A 26 -29.24 -14.68 15.48
CA LEU A 26 -29.24 -14.23 16.88
C LEU A 26 -28.69 -15.30 17.83
N GLU A 27 -29.14 -16.55 17.69
CA GLU A 27 -28.63 -17.66 18.51
C GLU A 27 -27.13 -17.91 18.28
N ARG A 28 -26.65 -17.83 17.03
CA ARG A 28 -25.22 -17.95 16.72
C ARG A 28 -24.41 -16.80 17.31
N ALA A 29 -24.92 -15.57 17.27
CA ALA A 29 -24.28 -14.41 17.88
C ALA A 29 -24.20 -14.57 19.40
N ARG A 30 -25.30 -14.99 20.04
CA ARG A 30 -25.35 -15.25 21.49
C ARG A 30 -24.39 -16.36 21.93
N ARG A 31 -24.22 -17.42 21.14
CA ARG A 31 -23.21 -18.48 21.41
C ARG A 31 -21.76 -18.00 21.27
N ARG A 32 -21.55 -16.89 20.56
CA ARG A 32 -20.24 -16.24 20.38
C ARG A 32 -20.12 -14.97 21.22
N GLU A 33 -21.02 -14.77 22.17
CA GLU A 33 -20.98 -13.64 23.08
C GLU A 33 -19.68 -13.70 23.88
N VAL A 34 -18.78 -12.76 23.62
CA VAL A 34 -17.52 -12.62 24.34
C VAL A 34 -17.79 -11.66 25.49
N THR A 35 -17.84 -12.18 26.71
CA THR A 35 -17.79 -11.35 27.91
C THR A 35 -16.39 -10.78 28.02
N TRP A 36 -16.22 -9.55 27.54
CA TRP A 36 -14.99 -8.82 27.75
C TRP A 36 -14.82 -8.55 29.25
N PRO A 37 -13.63 -8.78 29.82
CA PRO A 37 -13.38 -8.44 31.21
C PRO A 37 -13.59 -6.93 31.41
N GLU A 38 -14.28 -6.56 32.49
CA GLU A 38 -14.38 -5.17 32.94
C GLU A 38 -12.97 -4.55 33.00
N PRO A 39 -12.77 -3.31 32.51
CA PRO A 39 -11.50 -2.62 32.63
C PRO A 39 -11.10 -2.60 34.11
N ARG A 40 -9.97 -3.24 34.46
CA ARG A 40 -9.48 -3.17 35.83
C ARG A 40 -9.15 -1.71 36.14
N GLU A 41 -9.87 -1.09 37.08
CA GLU A 41 -9.46 0.17 37.72
C GLU A 41 -8.31 -0.04 38.72
N GLN A 42 -7.40 -0.96 38.43
CA GLN A 42 -6.20 -1.16 39.22
C GLN A 42 -5.08 -0.39 38.55
N GLY A 43 -4.70 0.73 39.16
CA GLY A 43 -3.58 1.56 38.78
C GLY A 43 -2.33 0.72 38.53
N THR A 44 -2.13 0.36 37.28
CA THR A 44 -0.84 -0.05 36.77
C THR A 44 0.02 1.20 36.77
N PRO A 45 1.23 1.19 37.39
CA PRO A 45 2.21 2.20 37.01
C PRO A 45 2.33 2.13 35.50
N PRO A 46 2.40 3.28 34.80
CA PRO A 46 2.29 3.27 33.37
C PRO A 46 3.37 2.33 32.87
N VAL A 47 2.96 1.19 32.30
CA VAL A 47 3.68 0.65 31.16
C VAL A 47 3.50 1.75 30.13
N GLN A 48 4.37 2.76 30.24
CA GLN A 48 4.90 3.42 29.08
C GLN A 48 5.52 2.24 28.32
N ASP A 49 4.70 1.53 27.54
CA ASP A 49 5.14 1.16 26.21
C ASP A 49 5.64 2.49 25.71
N ALA A 50 6.95 2.65 25.78
CA ALA A 50 7.55 3.88 25.36
C ALA A 50 6.98 4.06 23.96
N LEU A 51 6.17 5.09 23.78
CA LEU A 51 6.15 5.80 22.53
C LEU A 51 7.55 6.42 22.42
N THR A 52 8.60 5.58 22.39
CA THR A 52 9.71 5.75 21.47
C THR A 52 9.01 5.92 20.16
N TYR A 53 8.73 7.18 19.84
CA TYR A 53 8.51 7.63 18.51
C TYR A 53 9.73 7.13 17.75
N THR A 54 9.61 5.89 17.23
CA THR A 54 10.56 5.40 16.26
C THR A 54 10.47 6.43 15.17
N THR A 55 11.56 7.15 14.93
CA THR A 55 11.55 8.18 13.89
C THR A 55 10.97 7.55 12.63
N ILE A 56 10.36 8.32 11.74
CA ILE A 56 9.78 7.77 10.50
C ILE A 56 10.80 6.85 9.78
N ASN A 57 12.09 7.19 9.85
CA ASN A 57 13.20 6.36 9.38
C ASN A 57 13.35 5.01 10.09
N GLU A 58 13.21 4.95 11.41
CA GLU A 58 13.22 3.69 12.17
C GLU A 58 12.00 2.82 11.85
N ALA A 59 10.82 3.42 11.68
CA ALA A 59 9.63 2.70 11.24
C ALA A 59 9.85 2.07 9.85
N PHE A 60 10.36 2.84 8.88
CA PHE A 60 10.74 2.30 7.57
C PHE A 60 11.85 1.26 7.68
N GLY A 61 12.84 1.46 8.54
CA GLY A 61 13.91 0.50 8.82
C GLY A 61 13.36 -0.83 9.31
N SER A 62 12.39 -0.80 10.22
CA SER A 62 11.74 -2.01 10.74
C SER A 62 10.98 -2.76 9.64
N ILE A 63 10.22 -2.06 8.80
CA ILE A 63 9.48 -2.66 7.67
C ILE A 63 10.46 -3.28 6.68
N LEU A 64 11.53 -2.58 6.32
CA LEU A 64 12.57 -3.09 5.42
C LEU A 64 13.25 -4.34 5.99
N GLN A 65 13.51 -4.36 7.30
CA GLN A 65 14.07 -5.52 7.98
C GLN A 65 13.10 -6.71 7.94
N TYR A 66 11.80 -6.50 8.21
CA TYR A 66 10.79 -7.54 8.10
C TYR A 66 10.66 -8.07 6.67
N MET A 67 10.63 -7.20 5.66
CA MET A 67 10.59 -7.58 4.25
C MET A 67 11.83 -8.37 3.82
N THR A 68 13.00 -7.99 4.32
CA THR A 68 14.26 -8.72 4.06
C THR A 68 14.24 -10.09 4.72
N SER A 69 13.81 -10.16 5.98
CA SER A 69 13.70 -11.39 6.74
C SER A 69 12.72 -12.37 6.08
N SER A 70 11.51 -11.91 5.74
CA SER A 70 10.50 -12.74 5.07
C SER A 70 10.99 -13.26 3.72
N SER A 71 11.59 -12.39 2.90
CA SER A 71 12.18 -12.79 1.61
C SER A 71 13.27 -13.85 1.75
N ARG A 72 14.10 -13.75 2.80
CA ARG A 72 15.13 -14.75 3.10
C ARG A 72 14.54 -16.08 3.55
N GLN A 73 13.49 -16.05 4.38
CA GLN A 73 12.82 -17.29 4.81
C GLN A 73 12.08 -17.98 3.66
N CYS A 74 11.43 -17.22 2.77
CA CYS A 74 10.84 -17.77 1.54
C CYS A 74 11.90 -18.51 0.71
N ARG A 75 13.06 -17.87 0.49
CA ARG A 75 14.16 -18.49 -0.25
C ARG A 75 14.64 -19.79 0.41
N ARG A 76 14.84 -19.76 1.74
CA ARG A 76 15.28 -20.93 2.50
C ARG A 76 14.29 -22.09 2.36
N TYR A 77 13.00 -21.81 2.53
CA TYR A 77 11.94 -22.81 2.37
C TYR A 77 11.99 -23.47 0.98
N TYR A 78 11.96 -22.68 -0.09
CA TYR A 78 11.98 -23.22 -1.45
C TYR A 78 13.30 -23.89 -1.84
N SER A 79 14.40 -23.54 -1.19
CA SER A 79 15.70 -24.21 -1.35
C SER A 79 15.79 -25.52 -0.56
N SER A 80 15.04 -25.65 0.54
CA SER A 80 15.05 -26.85 1.38
C SER A 80 14.16 -27.98 0.87
N ILE A 81 13.19 -27.68 0.01
CA ILE A 81 12.29 -28.70 -0.56
C ILE A 81 12.75 -29.09 -1.97
N PRO A 82 12.61 -30.37 -2.38
CA PRO A 82 12.96 -30.81 -3.72
C PRO A 82 12.19 -30.05 -4.82
N ALA A 83 12.85 -29.81 -5.97
CA ALA A 83 12.24 -29.11 -7.10
C ALA A 83 11.02 -29.84 -7.70
N SER A 84 10.89 -31.15 -7.45
CA SER A 84 9.72 -31.96 -7.84
C SER A 84 8.45 -31.58 -7.07
N THR A 85 8.59 -31.03 -5.86
CA THR A 85 7.47 -30.60 -5.01
C THR A 85 6.91 -29.23 -5.42
N HIS A 86 7.66 -28.47 -6.23
CA HIS A 86 7.26 -27.12 -6.63
C HIS A 86 6.13 -27.19 -7.67
N ASN A 87 5.00 -26.59 -7.35
CA ASN A 87 3.90 -26.42 -8.29
C ASN A 87 4.20 -25.26 -9.29
N ALA A 88 3.31 -25.02 -10.25
CA ALA A 88 3.50 -23.95 -11.24
C ALA A 88 3.57 -22.53 -10.62
N LEU A 89 2.85 -22.29 -9.52
CA LEU A 89 2.86 -21.01 -8.82
C LEU A 89 4.18 -20.81 -8.08
N ASP A 90 4.72 -21.85 -7.45
CA ASP A 90 6.00 -21.84 -6.74
C ASP A 90 7.15 -21.55 -7.72
N LYS A 91 7.14 -22.20 -8.88
CA LYS A 91 8.11 -21.96 -9.96
C LYS A 91 8.05 -20.51 -10.44
N ARG A 92 6.84 -19.97 -10.62
CA ARG A 92 6.64 -18.56 -11.00
C ARG A 92 7.11 -17.59 -9.91
N HIS A 93 6.82 -17.89 -8.65
CA HIS A 93 7.27 -17.11 -7.49
C HIS A 93 8.81 -17.08 -7.43
N CYS A 94 9.44 -18.25 -7.44
CA CYS A 94 10.90 -18.38 -7.40
C CYS A 94 11.56 -17.67 -8.58
N GLY A 95 11.02 -17.84 -9.79
CA GLY A 95 11.51 -17.15 -10.99
C GLY A 95 11.39 -15.62 -10.92
N ARG A 96 10.40 -15.08 -10.20
CA ARG A 96 10.20 -13.64 -10.04
C ARG A 96 11.05 -13.01 -8.93
N PHE A 97 11.16 -13.68 -7.78
CA PHE A 97 11.72 -13.09 -6.55
C PHE A 97 13.07 -13.69 -6.12
N HIS A 98 13.46 -14.84 -6.68
CA HIS A 98 14.70 -15.54 -6.32
C HIS A 98 15.59 -15.86 -7.52
N ALA A 99 15.17 -15.50 -8.74
CA ALA A 99 16.09 -15.50 -9.86
C ALA A 99 17.28 -14.56 -9.57
N PRO A 100 18.50 -14.89 -10.03
CA PRO A 100 19.69 -14.04 -9.88
C PRO A 100 19.48 -12.59 -10.36
N ARG A 101 18.46 -12.36 -11.21
CA ARG A 101 18.08 -11.07 -11.76
C ARG A 101 17.35 -10.12 -10.79
N TYR A 102 16.96 -10.57 -9.60
CA TYR A 102 16.30 -9.70 -8.62
C TYR A 102 17.29 -8.78 -7.88
N THR A 103 18.53 -9.26 -7.67
CA THR A 103 19.61 -8.47 -7.05
C THR A 103 20.31 -7.53 -8.01
N GLU A 104 20.18 -7.77 -9.31
CA GLU A 104 20.57 -6.78 -10.30
C GLU A 104 19.57 -5.63 -10.22
N PRO A 105 20.02 -4.38 -10.02
CA PRO A 105 19.14 -3.25 -10.26
C PRO A 105 18.62 -3.44 -11.68
N ARG A 106 17.31 -3.72 -11.79
CA ARG A 106 16.62 -3.70 -13.06
C ARG A 106 17.11 -2.42 -13.72
N LYS A 107 17.62 -2.50 -14.95
CA LYS A 107 17.90 -1.32 -15.77
C LYS A 107 16.56 -0.66 -16.11
N THR A 108 15.79 -0.27 -15.10
CA THR A 108 14.88 0.85 -15.20
C THR A 108 15.82 2.02 -15.41
N THR A 109 15.92 2.48 -16.65
CA THR A 109 16.32 3.85 -16.94
C THR A 109 15.74 4.71 -15.83
N HIS A 110 16.62 5.34 -15.04
CA HIS A 110 16.18 6.12 -13.89
C HIS A 110 15.09 7.08 -14.39
N PRO A 111 13.98 7.32 -13.68
CA PRO A 111 12.97 8.26 -14.18
C PRO A 111 13.58 9.63 -14.53
N LEU A 112 14.62 10.06 -13.78
CA LEU A 112 15.44 11.25 -14.07
C LEU A 112 16.43 11.12 -15.25
N GLN A 113 16.45 9.99 -15.95
CA GLN A 113 17.17 9.79 -17.22
C GLN A 113 16.23 9.94 -18.43
N LYS A 114 14.93 10.21 -18.21
CA LYS A 114 14.01 10.59 -19.28
C LYS A 114 14.05 12.10 -19.46
N THR A 115 14.08 12.53 -20.72
CA THR A 115 13.89 13.94 -21.10
C THR A 115 12.40 14.14 -21.34
N GLU A 116 11.73 14.86 -20.45
CA GLU A 116 10.32 15.24 -20.58
C GLU A 116 10.18 16.72 -20.27
N ASP A 117 9.31 17.41 -21.02
CA ASP A 117 9.04 18.83 -20.81
C ASP A 117 8.08 19.01 -19.63
N VAL A 118 8.47 19.84 -18.67
CA VAL A 118 7.68 20.10 -17.46
C VAL A 118 7.03 21.48 -17.53
N HIS A 119 5.71 21.50 -17.36
CA HIS A 119 4.92 22.72 -17.36
C HIS A 119 4.48 23.04 -15.93
N ILE A 120 4.82 24.24 -15.44
CA ILE A 120 4.49 24.69 -14.08
C ILE A 120 3.69 25.98 -14.17
N GLN A 121 2.49 25.99 -13.59
CA GLN A 121 1.68 27.20 -13.48
C GLN A 121 2.00 27.90 -12.16
N VAL A 122 2.32 29.19 -12.24
CA VAL A 122 2.67 30.04 -11.10
C VAL A 122 1.88 31.34 -11.13
N GLN A 123 1.85 32.04 -10.00
CA GLN A 123 1.32 33.41 -9.95
C GLN A 123 2.32 34.38 -10.60
N PRO A 124 1.90 35.60 -10.98
CA PRO A 124 2.84 36.61 -11.46
C PRO A 124 3.91 36.92 -10.38
N GLY A 125 5.18 36.94 -10.77
CA GLY A 125 6.28 37.11 -9.83
C GLY A 125 7.65 36.73 -10.39
N THR A 126 8.68 36.84 -9.55
CA THR A 126 10.06 36.47 -9.89
C THR A 126 10.40 35.12 -9.26
N TYR A 127 10.88 34.18 -10.08
CA TYR A 127 11.17 32.80 -9.69
C TYR A 127 12.60 32.43 -10.05
N ALA A 128 13.25 31.64 -9.19
CA ALA A 128 14.51 30.97 -9.48
C ALA A 128 14.23 29.49 -9.75
N VAL A 129 14.46 29.06 -11.00
CA VAL A 129 14.24 27.68 -11.45
C VAL A 129 15.60 27.01 -11.56
N THR A 130 15.81 25.93 -10.81
CA THR A 130 17.08 25.18 -10.80
C THR A 130 16.86 23.75 -11.30
N ALA A 131 17.62 23.33 -12.30
CA ALA A 131 17.68 21.95 -12.77
C ALA A 131 19.05 21.34 -12.44
N GLY A 132 19.06 20.06 -12.09
CA GLY A 132 20.28 19.33 -11.76
C GLY A 132 20.30 17.95 -12.40
N GLY A 133 21.44 17.59 -12.99
CA GLY A 133 21.61 16.28 -13.59
C GLY A 133 21.74 15.18 -12.53
N TRP A 134 21.11 14.03 -12.76
CA TRP A 134 21.24 12.87 -11.87
C TRP A 134 22.57 12.13 -12.09
N GLY A 135 23.38 11.97 -11.04
CA GLY A 135 24.63 11.18 -11.04
C GLY A 135 25.84 11.90 -10.44
N ARG A 136 26.96 11.19 -10.25
CA ARG A 136 28.22 11.82 -9.78
C ARG A 136 28.79 12.72 -10.88
N GLY A 137 29.15 13.96 -10.53
CA GLY A 137 29.83 14.90 -11.42
C GLY A 137 28.94 15.65 -12.41
N LYS A 138 27.60 15.55 -12.29
CA LYS A 138 26.67 16.37 -13.08
C LYS A 138 26.45 17.73 -12.44
N GLY A 139 26.41 18.77 -13.26
CA GLY A 139 26.22 20.16 -12.82
C GLY A 139 24.77 20.49 -12.47
N GLN A 140 24.59 21.69 -11.94
CA GLN A 140 23.28 22.34 -11.74
C GLN A 140 23.26 23.65 -12.52
N GLN A 141 22.11 23.99 -13.08
CA GLN A 141 21.88 25.24 -13.80
C GLN A 141 20.65 25.93 -13.22
N THR A 142 20.77 27.24 -12.96
CA THR A 142 19.71 28.06 -12.37
C THR A 142 19.37 29.22 -13.31
N HIS A 143 18.08 29.40 -13.60
CA HIS A 143 17.54 30.55 -14.31
C HIS A 143 16.65 31.37 -13.38
N VAL A 144 16.86 32.68 -13.34
CA VAL A 144 15.94 33.61 -12.68
C VAL A 144 15.05 34.22 -13.75
N VAL A 145 13.74 34.05 -13.60
CA VAL A 145 12.73 34.54 -14.56
C VAL A 145 11.67 35.37 -13.86
N HIS A 146 11.22 36.42 -14.53
CA HIS A 146 10.07 37.21 -14.12
C HIS A 146 8.88 36.84 -15.02
N VAL A 147 7.77 36.45 -14.41
CA VAL A 147 6.57 35.95 -15.10
C VAL A 147 5.43 36.95 -14.88
N ASN A 148 4.90 37.52 -15.97
CA ASN A 148 3.72 38.37 -15.95
C ASN A 148 2.43 37.56 -16.09
N GLN A 149 1.28 38.17 -15.79
CA GLN A 149 -0.02 37.53 -15.95
C GLN A 149 -0.29 37.14 -17.41
N GLY A 150 -0.63 35.86 -17.64
CA GLY A 150 -0.88 35.32 -18.98
C GLY A 150 0.38 35.03 -19.80
N GLN A 151 1.57 35.30 -19.26
CA GLN A 151 2.84 35.02 -19.92
C GLN A 151 3.27 33.57 -19.67
N SER A 152 3.83 32.92 -20.69
CA SER A 152 4.55 31.64 -20.56
C SER A 152 6.03 31.86 -20.86
N VAL A 153 6.91 31.23 -20.07
CA VAL A 153 8.37 31.32 -20.23
C VAL A 153 8.91 29.91 -20.41
N ASN A 154 9.53 29.65 -21.55
CA ASN A 154 10.21 28.38 -21.82
C ASN A 154 11.65 28.45 -21.34
N LEU A 155 12.09 27.41 -20.63
CA LEU A 155 13.43 27.32 -20.07
C LEU A 155 14.09 26.02 -20.55
N ASP A 156 15.24 26.16 -21.20
CA ASP A 156 16.07 25.04 -21.63
C ASP A 156 17.28 24.90 -20.70
N PHE A 157 17.51 23.68 -20.21
CA PHE A 157 18.64 23.37 -19.33
C PHE A 157 19.60 22.43 -20.06
N THR A 158 20.80 22.92 -20.35
CA THR A 158 21.89 22.13 -20.93
C THR A 158 22.68 21.49 -19.79
N MET A 159 22.32 20.26 -19.42
CA MET A 159 22.94 19.49 -18.32
C MET A 159 24.06 18.56 -18.76
#